data_AF-A0A6V7WEK3-F1
#
_entry.id   AF-A0A6V7WEK3-F1
#
_cell.length_a   1.000
_cell.length_b   1.000
_cell.length_c   1.000
_cell.angle_alpha   90.00
_cell.angle_beta   90.00
_cell.angle_gamma   90.00
#
_symmetry.space_group_name_H-M   'P 1'
#
loop_
_entity.id
_entity.type
_entity.pdbx_description
1 polymer ?
#
loop_
_entity_poly.entity_id
_entity_poly.type
_entity_poly.pdbx_seq_one_letter_code
_entity_poly.pdbx_strand_id
1 'polypeptide(L)'
;MEGEGKNPLYAECPGEPNILLTPDTPEKEEIRWFNASKFTCYWRIQAPADHYIGVNLTKMEGFKCEQSCYSFVEIKYGNMANSGPRFLL
;
A
#
# COMPACT_ATOMS: atom_id res chain seq x y z
N MET A 1 17.50 2.32 -32.61
CA MET A 1 17.50 1.79 -31.23
C MET A 1 16.23 2.30 -30.58
N GLU A 2 15.12 1.61 -30.85
CA GLU A 2 13.80 1.97 -30.38
C GLU A 2 13.67 1.53 -28.92
N GLY A 3 13.21 2.46 -28.07
CA GLY A 3 13.00 2.23 -26.65
C GLY A 3 11.93 1.17 -26.42
N GLU A 4 12.21 0.26 -25.49
CA GLU A 4 11.28 -0.76 -25.03
C GLU A 4 9.94 -0.12 -24.63
N GLY A 5 8.91 -0.42 -25.40
CA GLY A 5 7.53 -0.14 -25.05
C GLY A 5 7.18 -0.92 -23.79
N LYS A 6 7.04 -0.22 -22.66
CA LYS A 6 6.49 -0.79 -21.44
C LYS A 6 5.05 -1.25 -21.73
N ASN A 7 4.87 -2.57 -21.71
CA ASN A 7 3.59 -3.24 -21.91
C ASN A 7 2.60 -2.80 -20.80
N PRO A 8 1.44 -2.19 -21.13
CA PRO A 8 0.52 -1.58 -20.14
C PRO A 8 -0.24 -2.57 -19.26
N LEU A 9 0.13 -3.86 -19.28
CA LEU A 9 -0.57 -4.94 -18.58
C LEU A 9 -0.07 -5.22 -17.16
N TYR A 10 0.99 -4.55 -16.70
CA TYR A 10 1.48 -4.66 -15.33
C TYR A 10 1.57 -3.26 -14.73
N ALA A 11 0.47 -2.80 -14.13
CA ALA A 11 0.53 -1.63 -13.28
C ALA A 11 1.31 -2.01 -12.00
N GLU A 12 2.49 -1.42 -11.85
CA GLU A 12 3.32 -1.60 -10.65
C GLU A 12 2.66 -0.90 -9.46
N CYS A 13 2.79 -1.48 -8.27
CA CYS A 13 2.34 -0.84 -7.05
C CYS A 13 3.09 0.47 -6.87
N PRO A 14 2.38 1.57 -6.54
CA PRO A 14 3.08 2.81 -6.35
C PRO A 14 3.94 2.68 -5.10
N GLY A 15 5.18 3.14 -5.20
CA GLY A 15 6.07 3.24 -4.05
C GLY A 15 6.96 2.05 -3.80
N GLU A 16 7.69 2.13 -2.70
CA GLU A 16 8.65 1.09 -2.32
C GLU A 16 7.93 -0.03 -1.56
N PRO A 17 7.95 -1.28 -2.06
CA PRO A 17 7.19 -2.37 -1.44
C PRO A 17 7.73 -2.78 -0.06
N ASN A 18 9.00 -2.44 0.26
CA ASN A 18 9.61 -2.69 1.55
C ASN A 18 10.09 -1.35 2.13
N ILE A 19 9.38 -0.86 3.13
CA ILE A 19 9.65 0.42 3.80
C ILE A 19 10.39 0.11 5.10
N LEU A 20 11.62 0.60 5.18
CA LEU A 20 12.45 0.51 6.39
C LEU A 20 12.42 1.87 7.08
N LEU A 21 11.82 1.92 8.26
CA LEU A 21 11.93 3.05 9.15
C LEU A 21 13.21 2.88 9.97
N THR A 22 14.01 3.94 10.06
CA THR A 22 15.25 3.97 10.85
C THR A 22 15.22 5.17 11.80
N PRO A 23 16.12 5.23 12.79
CA PRO A 23 16.24 6.44 13.63
C PRO A 23 16.51 7.71 12.80
N ASP A 24 17.24 7.58 11.69
CA ASP A 24 17.55 8.70 10.79
C ASP A 24 16.41 9.02 9.81
N THR A 25 15.51 8.07 9.57
CA THR A 25 14.34 8.21 8.69
C THR A 25 13.12 7.57 9.34
N PRO A 26 12.57 8.19 10.40
CA PRO A 26 11.54 7.60 11.24
C PRO A 26 10.13 7.67 10.63
N GLU A 27 9.95 8.52 9.61
CA GLU A 27 8.68 8.76 8.97
C GLU A 27 8.79 8.54 7.46
N LYS A 28 7.72 8.00 6.88
CA LYS A 28 7.55 7.89 5.43
C LYS A 28 6.14 8.35 5.09
N GLU A 29 6.06 9.45 4.35
CA GLU A 29 4.82 9.83 3.68
C GLU A 29 4.79 9.09 2.34
N GLU A 30 3.84 8.17 2.18
CA GLU A 30 3.68 7.44 0.92
C GLU A 30 2.27 7.63 0.31
N ILE A 31 2.30 8.23 -0.88
CA ILE A 31 1.48 8.05 -2.08
C ILE A 31 -0.03 8.35 -2.05
N ARG A 32 -0.40 9.22 -2.99
CA ARG A 32 -1.75 9.39 -3.50
C ARG A 32 -1.94 8.47 -4.71
N TRP A 33 -2.96 7.64 -4.69
CA TRP A 33 -3.28 6.73 -5.81
C TRP A 33 -4.54 7.20 -6.52
N PHE A 34 -4.45 7.43 -7.84
CA PHE A 34 -5.57 7.97 -8.62
C PHE A 34 -6.02 7.06 -9.78
N ASN A 35 -5.46 5.85 -9.94
CA ASN A 35 -5.85 4.97 -11.07
C ASN A 35 -5.63 3.48 -10.77
N ALA A 36 -6.47 2.95 -9.89
CA ALA A 36 -6.46 1.58 -9.41
C ALA A 36 -7.21 0.58 -10.31
N SER A 37 -6.88 0.49 -11.59
CA SER A 37 -7.55 -0.52 -12.43
C SER A 37 -6.86 -1.88 -12.29
N LYS A 38 -7.32 -2.66 -11.29
CA LYS A 38 -7.09 -4.11 -11.13
C LYS A 38 -5.68 -4.57 -10.74
N PHE A 39 -5.23 -4.23 -9.53
CA PHE A 39 -4.10 -4.93 -8.90
C PHE A 39 -4.19 -4.86 -7.37
N THR A 40 -3.69 -5.91 -6.69
CA THR A 40 -3.58 -5.96 -5.22
C THR A 40 -2.15 -5.60 -4.84
N CYS A 41 -2.00 -4.52 -4.06
CA CYS A 41 -0.69 -4.07 -3.58
C CYS A 41 -0.42 -4.48 -2.15
N TYR A 42 0.87 -4.70 -1.87
CA TYR A 42 1.37 -5.05 -0.57
C TYR A 42 2.60 -4.21 -0.27
N TRP A 43 2.57 -3.53 0.87
CA TRP A 43 3.71 -2.81 1.43
C TRP A 43 4.06 -3.44 2.77
N ARG A 44 5.35 -3.73 2.97
CA ARG A 44 5.88 -4.23 4.24
C ARG A 44 6.64 -3.09 4.92
N ILE A 45 6.14 -2.69 6.08
CA ILE A 45 6.78 -1.66 6.91
C ILE A 45 7.54 -2.37 8.03
N GLN A 46 8.82 -2.04 8.19
CA GLN A 46 9.65 -2.55 9.28
C GLN A 46 10.26 -1.36 10.01
N ALA A 47 10.30 -1.45 11.34
CA ALA A 47 11.01 -0.53 12.22
C ALA A 47 12.12 -1.29 12.94
N PRO A 48 13.07 -0.59 13.57
CA PRO A 48 14.09 -1.24 14.40
C PRO A 48 13.44 -2.01 15.56
N ALA A 49 14.21 -2.92 16.18
CA ALA A 49 13.75 -3.58 17.40
C ALA A 49 13.32 -2.56 18.46
N ASP A 50 12.35 -2.95 19.28
CA ASP A 50 11.79 -2.13 20.37
C ASP A 50 11.07 -0.83 19.96
N HIS A 51 10.75 -0.67 18.67
CA HIS A 51 9.95 0.45 18.16
C HIS A 51 8.55 0.03 17.75
N TYR A 52 7.59 0.95 17.88
CA TYR A 52 6.24 0.80 17.36
C TYR A 52 6.09 1.50 16.01
N ILE A 53 5.31 0.91 15.11
CA ILE A 53 4.93 1.55 13.85
C ILE A 53 3.53 2.16 14.03
N GLY A 54 3.44 3.48 13.85
CA GLY A 54 2.16 4.17 13.70
C GLY A 54 1.79 4.27 12.22
N VAL A 55 0.55 3.90 11.88
CA VAL A 55 0.01 4.11 10.52
C VAL A 55 -1.13 5.12 10.62
N ASN A 56 -1.00 6.24 9.89
CA ASN A 56 -2.02 7.27 9.83
C ASN A 56 -2.61 7.36 8.41
N LEU A 57 -3.90 7.07 8.29
CA LEU A 57 -4.64 7.16 7.02
C LEU A 57 -5.39 8.50 6.97
N THR A 58 -4.85 9.46 6.22
CA THR A 58 -5.38 10.84 6.19
C THR A 58 -6.50 11.05 5.17
N LYS A 59 -6.47 10.32 4.05
CA LYS A 59 -7.48 10.38 3.00
C LYS A 59 -7.59 9.03 2.31
N MET A 60 -8.82 8.55 2.18
CA MET A 60 -9.14 7.33 1.47
C MET A 60 -10.31 7.61 0.52
N GLU A 61 -10.09 7.39 -0.78
CA GLU A 61 -11.11 7.56 -1.82
C GLU A 61 -11.15 6.27 -2.65
N GLY A 62 -12.31 5.62 -2.67
CA GLY A 62 -12.57 4.42 -3.47
C GLY A 62 -13.28 4.72 -4.78
N PHE A 63 -13.24 3.75 -5.69
CA PHE A 63 -14.16 3.74 -6.83
C PHE A 63 -15.54 3.32 -6.33
N LYS A 64 -16.54 4.20 -6.50
CA LYS A 64 -17.95 3.83 -6.33
C LYS A 64 -18.32 2.84 -7.44
N CYS A 65 -18.35 1.55 -7.13
CA CYS A 65 -18.91 0.54 -8.03
C CYS A 65 -20.31 0.18 -7.60
N GLU A 66 -21.20 -0.06 -8.56
CA GLU A 66 -22.61 -0.22 -8.26
C GLU A 66 -22.93 -1.52 -7.50
N GLN A 67 -22.20 -2.64 -7.67
CA GLN A 67 -22.60 -3.90 -7.01
C GLN A 67 -21.49 -4.91 -6.62
N SER A 68 -20.20 -4.72 -6.98
CA SER A 68 -19.21 -5.81 -6.76
C SER A 68 -17.73 -5.44 -6.61
N CYS A 69 -17.40 -4.19 -6.26
CA CYS A 69 -16.00 -3.84 -6.00
C CYS A 69 -15.72 -3.91 -4.50
N TYR A 70 -14.94 -4.92 -4.09
CA TYR A 70 -14.37 -4.99 -2.75
C TYR A 70 -13.03 -4.25 -2.75
N SER A 71 -13.08 -2.93 -2.90
CA SER A 71 -11.91 -2.08 -2.71
C SER A 71 -11.67 -1.93 -1.21
N PHE A 72 -10.48 -2.28 -0.74
CA PHE A 72 -10.15 -2.13 0.67
C PHE A 72 -8.67 -1.87 0.88
N VAL A 73 -8.37 -1.24 2.01
CA VAL A 73 -7.03 -1.21 2.60
C VAL A 73 -7.07 -2.11 3.84
N GLU A 74 -6.12 -3.02 3.95
CA GLU A 74 -5.99 -3.92 5.10
C GLU A 74 -4.61 -3.73 5.73
N ILE A 75 -4.59 -3.41 7.03
CA ILE A 75 -3.34 -3.29 7.78
C ILE A 75 -3.14 -4.58 8.56
N LYS A 76 -2.06 -5.31 8.29
CA LYS A 76 -1.70 -6.55 9.01
C LYS A 76 -0.47 -6.30 9.87
N TYR A 77 -0.46 -6.83 11.09
CA TYR A 77 0.67 -6.73 12.01
C TYR A 77 1.32 -8.11 12.25
N GLY A 78 2.65 -8.17 12.17
CA GLY A 78 3.43 -9.38 12.44
C GLY A 78 3.23 -10.55 11.45
N ASN A 79 3.74 -11.73 11.82
CA ASN A 79 3.57 -12.99 11.06
C ASN A 79 2.17 -13.61 11.21
N MET A 80 1.31 -13.03 12.04
CA MET A 80 -0.07 -13.44 12.21
C MET A 80 -0.93 -12.76 11.13
N ALA A 81 -0.83 -13.28 9.90
CA ALA A 81 -1.51 -12.76 8.71
C ALA A 81 -3.06 -12.82 8.75
N ASN A 82 -3.66 -13.17 9.90
CA ASN A 82 -5.07 -13.56 10.03
C ASN A 82 -5.96 -12.52 10.72
N SER A 83 -5.42 -11.42 11.27
CA SER A 83 -6.27 -10.39 11.87
C SER A 83 -5.62 -9.01 11.85
N GLY A 84 -6.28 -8.07 11.19
CA GLY A 84 -5.94 -6.66 11.17
C GLY A 84 -7.13 -5.84 10.67
N PRO A 85 -7.19 -4.53 10.93
CA PRO A 85 -8.32 -3.73 10.48
C PRO A 85 -8.37 -3.67 8.96
N ARG A 86 -9.58 -3.85 8.42
CA ARG A 86 -9.90 -3.69 7.00
C ARG A 86 -10.82 -2.49 6.82
N PHE A 87 -10.39 -1.56 5.99
CA PHE A 87 -11.11 -0.34 5.65
C PHE A 87 -11.66 -0.51 4.23
N LEU A 88 -12.99 -0.59 4.11
CA LEU A 88 -13.67 -0.66 2.81
C LEU A 88 -13.74 0.75 2.21
N LEU A 89 -13.56 0.84 0.90
CA LEU A 89 -13.51 2.09 0.13
C LEU A 89 -14.71 2.22 -0.82
#